data_AF-A0A4R1MEN1-F1
#
_entry.id   AF-A0A4R1MEN1-F1
#
_cell.length_a   1.000
_cell.length_b   1.000
_cell.length_c   1.000
_cell.angle_alpha   90.00
_cell.angle_beta   90.00
_cell.angle_gamma   90.00
#
_symmetry.space_group_name_H-M   'P 1'
#
loop_
_entity.id
_entity.type
_entity.pdbx_description
1 polymer ?
#
loop_
_entity_poly.entity_id
_entity_poly.type
_entity_poly.pdbx_seq_one_letter_code
_entity_poly.pdbx_strand_id
1 'polypeptide(L)' 'MNKRKLTDFGSNVKARLVELNMTQKELAKRIGTSEVYLSLILYGERSGEKYIKHIKKILNMEE' A
#
# COMPACT_ATOMS: atom_id res chain seq x y z
N MET A 1 3.82 7.08 -23.08
CA MET A 1 3.13 6.47 -21.92
C MET A 1 3.86 6.88 -20.66
N ASN A 2 3.30 7.78 -19.84
CA ASN A 2 3.90 8.09 -18.54
C ASN A 2 3.78 6.84 -17.65
N LYS A 3 4.89 6.16 -17.40
CA LYS A 3 4.94 5.05 -16.44
C LYS A 3 4.54 5.63 -15.09
N ARG A 4 3.45 5.13 -14.51
CA ARG A 4 3.04 5.47 -13.14
C ARG A 4 4.27 5.24 -12.23
N LYS A 5 4.81 6.33 -11.68
CA LYS A 5 5.91 6.24 -10.72
C LYS A 5 5.33 5.88 -9.37
N LEU A 6 5.88 4.84 -8.77
CA LEU A 6 5.55 4.47 -7.41
C LEU A 6 6.00 5.60 -6.48
N THR A 7 5.19 5.95 -5.48
CA THR A 7 5.61 6.90 -4.43
C THR A 7 6.63 6.24 -3.52
N ASP A 8 7.39 7.03 -2.75
CA ASP A 8 8.32 6.49 -1.74
C ASP A 8 7.57 5.59 -0.74
N PHE A 9 6.37 6.01 -0.34
CA PHE A 9 5.47 5.19 0.47
C PHE A 9 5.12 3.88 -0.23
N GLY A 10 4.73 3.93 -1.50
CA GLY A 10 4.41 2.75 -2.30
C GLY A 10 5.57 1.76 -2.40
N SER A 11 6.79 2.27 -2.55
CA SER A 11 8.02 1.46 -2.59
C SER A 11 8.27 0.76 -1.25
N ASN A 12 8.18 1.50 -0.15
CA ASN A 12 8.36 0.95 1.20
C ASN A 12 7.31 -0.10 1.54
N VAL A 13 6.05 0.12 1.16
CA VAL A 13 4.97 -0.86 1.33
C VAL A 13 5.28 -2.14 0.56
N LYS A 14 5.72 -2.05 -0.70
CA LYS A 14 6.09 -3.25 -1.48
C LYS A 14 7.28 -4.00 -0.87
N ALA A 15 8.31 -3.29 -0.41
CA ALA A 15 9.43 -3.91 0.27
C ALA A 15 8.98 -4.67 1.53
N ARG A 16 8.15 -4.02 2.36
CA ARG A 16 7.63 -4.62 3.59
C ARG A 16 6.70 -5.82 3.33
N LEU A 17 5.91 -5.77 2.26
CA LEU A 17 5.10 -6.91 1.82
C LEU A 17 5.96 -8.14 1.49
N VAL A 18 7.11 -7.93 0.84
CA VAL A 18 8.06 -9.01 0.55
C VAL A 18 8.66 -9.58 1.84
N GLU A 19 9.07 -8.72 2.77
CA GLU A 19 9.59 -9.16 4.09
C GLU A 19 8.58 -9.99 4.88
N LEU A 20 7.30 -9.64 4.79
CA LEU A 20 6.20 -10.33 5.47
C LEU A 20 5.64 -11.51 4.67
N ASN A 21 6.22 -11.82 3.50
CA ASN A 21 5.71 -12.81 2.54
C ASN A 21 4.19 -12.65 2.29
N MET A 22 3.74 -11.40 2.18
CA MET A 22 2.35 -11.00 2.05
C MET A 22 2.11 -10.38 0.68
N THR A 23 1.01 -10.74 0.04
CA THR A 23 0.62 -10.15 -1.24
C THR A 23 -0.14 -8.84 -1.07
N GLN A 24 -0.09 -7.98 -2.08
CA GLN A 24 -0.90 -6.75 -2.11
C GLN A 24 -2.41 -7.04 -2.02
N LYS A 25 -2.86 -8.17 -2.58
CA LYS A 25 -4.24 -8.66 -2.47
C LYS A 25 -4.63 -9.01 -1.04
N GLU A 26 -3.75 -9.67 -0.28
CA GLU A 26 -3.98 -9.98 1.13
C GLU A 26 -4.00 -8.72 1.99
N LEU A 27 -3.09 -7.79 1.74
CA LEU A 27 -3.10 -6.49 2.40
C LEU A 27 -4.42 -5.75 2.14
N ALA A 28 -4.87 -5.70 0.89
CA ALA A 28 -6.14 -5.09 0.53
C ALA A 28 -7.33 -5.73 1.27
N LYS A 29 -7.37 -7.07 1.34
CA LYS A 29 -8.36 -7.81 2.13
C LYS A 29 -8.32 -7.47 3.62
N ARG A 30 -7.13 -7.41 4.23
CA ARG A 30 -6.95 -7.07 5.65
C ARG A 30 -7.40 -5.66 5.98
N ILE A 31 -7.24 -4.72 5.04
CA ILE A 31 -7.70 -3.33 5.20
C ILE A 31 -9.19 -3.18 4.87
N GLY A 32 -9.79 -4.14 4.16
CA GLY A 32 -11.16 -4.05 3.67
C GLY A 32 -11.32 -3.17 2.44
N THR A 33 -10.32 -3.18 1.54
CA THR A 33 -10.32 -2.41 0.29
C THR A 33 -10.05 -3.30 -0.93
N SER A 34 -10.16 -2.73 -2.13
CA SER A 34 -9.78 -3.42 -3.36
C SER A 34 -8.29 -3.25 -3.65
N GLU A 35 -7.69 -4.26 -4.29
CA GLU A 35 -6.28 -4.23 -4.73
C GLU A 35 -6.01 -3.05 -5.69
N VAL A 36 -6.99 -2.72 -6.52
CA VAL A 36 -6.95 -1.57 -7.43
C VAL A 36 -6.89 -0.27 -6.64
N TYR A 37 -7.75 -0.11 -5.63
CA TYR A 37 -7.78 1.10 -4.81
C TYR A 37 -6.49 1.25 -3.98
N LEU A 38 -5.97 0.14 -3.44
CA LEU A 38 -4.67 0.11 -2.79
C LEU A 38 -3.57 0.57 -3.76
N SER A 39 -3.56 0.05 -5.00
CA SER A 39 -2.59 0.49 -6.02
C SER A 39 -2.67 1.99 -6.27
N LEU A 40 -3.88 2.55 -6.44
CA LEU A 40 -4.06 3.99 -6.65
C LEU A 40 -3.44 4.83 -5.52
N ILE A 41 -3.49 4.35 -4.27
CA ILE A 41 -2.83 5.02 -3.14
C ILE A 41 -1.31 4.91 -3.26
N LEU A 42 -0.76 3.72 -3.53
CA LEU A 42 0.69 3.50 -3.65
C LEU A 42 1.31 4.32 -4.80
N TYR A 43 0.55 4.58 -5.86
CA TYR A 43 0.95 5.42 -7.00
C TYR A 43 0.61 6.91 -6.82
N GLY A 44 0.05 7.32 -5.68
CA GLY A 44 -0.25 8.73 -5.38
C GLY A 44 -1.46 9.30 -6.14
N GLU A 45 -2.27 8.46 -6.80
CA GLU A 45 -3.51 8.90 -7.48
C GLU A 45 -4.68 9.15 -6.50
N ARG A 46 -4.54 8.69 -5.25
CA ARG A 46 -5.49 8.93 -4.16
C ARG A 46 -4.72 9.20 -2.87
N SER A 47 -5.15 10.21 -2.09
CA SER A 47 -4.55 10.50 -0.77
C SER A 47 -4.71 9.29 0.16
N GLY A 48 -5.90 8.71 0.23
CA GLY A 48 -6.14 7.46 0.97
C GLY A 48 -5.71 7.51 2.44
N GLU A 49 -5.71 8.67 3.09
CA GLU A 49 -5.16 8.86 4.46
C GLU A 49 -5.63 7.82 5.48
N LYS A 50 -6.92 7.49 5.47
CA LYS A 50 -7.47 6.42 6.32
C LYS A 50 -6.81 5.07 6.05
N TYR A 51 -6.61 4.74 4.76
CA TYR A 51 -5.95 3.52 4.33
C TYR A 51 -4.46 3.53 4.64
N ILE A 52 -3.76 4.66 4.47
CA ILE A 52 -2.33 4.78 4.82
C ILE A 52 -2.11 4.46 6.30
N LYS A 53 -2.96 4.98 7.20
CA LYS A 53 -2.90 4.64 8.63
C LYS A 53 -3.09 3.14 8.87
N HIS A 54 -4.09 2.54 8.22
CA HIS A 54 -4.31 1.09 8.32
C HIS A 54 -3.16 0.25 7.74
N ILE A 55 -2.60 0.66 6.60
CA ILE A 55 -1.45 0.01 5.96
C ILE A 55 -0.25 0.03 6.91
N LYS A 56 0.08 1.20 7.46
CA LYS A 56 1.18 1.34 8.43
C LYS A 56 0.97 0.43 9.65
N LYS A 57 -0.24 0.40 10.19
CA LYS A 57 -0.58 -0.46 11.33
C LYS A 57 -0.45 -1.96 11.01
N ILE A 58 -0.92 -2.40 9.85
CA ILE A 58 -0.87 -3.82 9.46
C ILE A 58 0.56 -4.27 9.13
N LEU A 59 1.35 -3.38 8.53
CA LEU A 59 2.73 -3.64 8.15
C LEU A 59 3.73 -3.38 9.28
N ASN A 60 3.26 -2.97 10.47
CA ASN A 60 4.08 -2.52 11.60
C ASN A 60 5.12 -1.48 11.17
N MET A 61 4.67 -0.46 10.41
CA MET A 61 5.45 0.70 9.99
C MET A 61 5.06 1.95 10.79
N GLU A 62 4.58 1.76 12.03
CA GLU A 62 4.30 2.85 12.97
C GLU A 62 5.65 3.36 13.51
N GLU A 63 6.04 4.56 13.09
CA GLU A 63 6.97 5.45 13.79
C GLU A 63 6.16 6.47 14.60
#